data_AF-A0A0V0UUH2-F1
#
_entry.id   AF-A0A0V0UUH2-F1
#
_cell.length_a   1.000
_cell.length_b   1.000
_cell.length_c   1.000
_cell.angle_alpha   90.00
_cell.angle_beta   90.00
_cell.angle_gamma   90.00
#
_symmetry.space_group_name_H-M   'P 1'
#
loop_
_entity.id
_entity.type
_entity.pdbx_description
1 polymer ?
#
loop_
_entity_poly.entity_id
_entity_poly.type
_entity_poly.pdbx_seq_one_letter_code
_entity_poly.pdbx_strand_id
1 'polypeptide(L)'
;MLNSIPTIPTRIERRRKEAVEINLLDRKRSINVNIFLKQFRGGVEELANLIRCDRADEIGSPEKLRGMIKILPDQDEMEIIEGFTGDRTKLGDAEKFFLYLREIPYYRIRVETMLLKSEIATIIEGMKSSLEIVLRAAREVLKSPALPDLFYLILLVGNYLNFGVHGGNACGFRLVSLWNLVDVRANLPNVTLIHYFAAEVEKKNQKLLSFCEELPHVEEASKISLDILYADYRSVQERTREASHQVSKCDKELLEQVEKFVEHASKELSDVGHLLKQLDNLRIQLAEFFCEDLHSFKLDEAFKVIANFQQRFKKALQENQERLTKELKNSNRQRNAPDCTTESQIDGKSKSNSKMAENPAKLSNSSDLALQDVLKHEENQPEKINLGRYWGLLSLRSSRQKALWLASDNCRERPKFPTLPTCLQSSSTKITSCNNSQLSQYEQKAKYLRLWQSIRFFVKRKNNTSC
;
A
#
# COMPACT_ATOMS: atom_id res chain seq x y z
N MET A 1 29.07 -57.13 -77.94
CA MET A 1 28.28 -56.81 -76.74
C MET A 1 29.05 -55.76 -75.94
N LEU A 2 28.64 -54.49 -76.04
CA LEU A 2 29.09 -53.44 -75.12
C LEU A 2 28.15 -53.51 -73.92
N ASN A 3 28.66 -53.97 -72.77
CA ASN A 3 27.91 -53.95 -71.52
C ASN A 3 27.94 -52.53 -70.94
N SER A 4 26.78 -51.89 -70.98
CA SER A 4 26.49 -50.59 -70.38
C SER A 4 26.69 -50.65 -68.85
N ILE A 5 27.63 -49.84 -68.35
CA ILE A 5 27.83 -49.62 -66.92
C ILE A 5 26.63 -48.80 -66.40
N PRO A 6 25.97 -49.21 -65.31
CA PRO A 6 24.82 -48.50 -64.77
C PRO A 6 25.25 -47.15 -64.20
N THR A 7 24.67 -46.06 -64.73
CA THR A 7 24.92 -44.70 -64.30
C THR A 7 24.38 -44.50 -62.87
N ILE A 8 25.28 -44.28 -61.91
CA ILE A 8 24.92 -43.96 -60.53
C ILE A 8 24.44 -42.49 -60.48
N PRO A 9 23.23 -42.20 -59.98
CA PRO A 9 22.72 -40.84 -59.92
C PRO A 9 23.60 -39.96 -59.04
N THR A 10 23.94 -38.76 -59.52
CA THR A 10 24.80 -37.83 -58.78
C THR A 10 24.07 -37.24 -57.56
N ARG A 11 24.83 -36.81 -56.54
CA ARG A 11 24.31 -36.22 -55.29
C ARG A 11 23.39 -34.99 -55.52
N ILE A 12 23.48 -34.36 -56.69
CA ILE A 12 22.62 -33.25 -57.13
C ILE A 12 21.21 -33.74 -57.50
N GLU A 13 21.09 -34.92 -58.11
CA GLU A 13 19.78 -35.54 -58.42
C GLU A 13 19.08 -36.05 -57.15
N ARG A 14 19.84 -36.48 -56.13
CA ARG A 14 19.28 -36.85 -54.81
C ARG A 14 18.73 -35.65 -54.04
N ARG A 15 19.21 -34.42 -54.27
CA ARG A 15 18.67 -33.20 -53.64
C ARG A 15 17.41 -32.65 -54.32
N ARG A 16 17.07 -33.12 -55.53
CA ARG A 16 15.86 -32.69 -56.28
C ARG A 16 14.64 -33.61 -56.11
N LYS A 17 14.69 -34.56 -55.17
CA LYS A 17 13.53 -35.34 -54.71
C LYS A 17 13.07 -34.94 -53.30
N GLU A 18 13.44 -33.74 -52.83
CA GLU A 18 12.65 -33.07 -51.79
C GLU A 18 11.31 -32.72 -52.45
N ALA A 19 10.21 -33.27 -51.92
CA ALA A 19 8.88 -32.93 -52.39
C ALA A 19 8.76 -31.40 -52.38
N VAL A 20 8.53 -30.80 -53.55
CA VAL A 20 8.38 -29.34 -53.65
C VAL A 20 7.15 -28.96 -52.82
N GLU A 21 7.39 -28.42 -51.62
CA GLU A 21 6.33 -27.93 -50.76
C GLU A 21 5.68 -26.72 -51.43
N ILE A 22 4.36 -26.77 -51.54
CA ILE A 22 3.55 -25.72 -52.12
C ILE A 22 3.20 -24.74 -51.00
N ASN A 23 3.66 -23.49 -51.14
CA ASN A 23 3.34 -22.41 -50.23
C ASN A 23 2.36 -21.46 -50.93
N LEU A 24 1.24 -21.17 -50.29
CA LEU A 24 0.18 -20.30 -50.81
C LEU A 24 0.21 -18.94 -50.11
N LEU A 25 0.71 -18.90 -48.87
CA LEU A 25 0.86 -17.67 -48.11
C LEU A 25 2.10 -16.89 -48.56
N ASP A 26 2.09 -15.58 -48.33
CA ASP A 26 3.30 -14.76 -48.51
C ASP A 26 4.47 -15.33 -47.69
N ARG A 27 5.69 -15.24 -48.24
CA ARG A 27 6.90 -15.80 -47.63
C ARG A 27 7.09 -15.34 -46.18
N LYS A 28 6.86 -14.06 -45.87
CA LYS A 28 7.03 -13.52 -44.51
C LYS A 28 5.96 -14.09 -43.57
N ARG A 29 4.72 -14.20 -44.04
CA ARG A 29 3.61 -14.74 -43.27
C ARG A 29 3.81 -16.23 -42.97
N SER A 30 4.14 -17.02 -44.00
CA SER A 30 4.44 -18.46 -43.85
C SER A 30 5.59 -18.68 -42.85
N ILE A 31 6.67 -17.90 -42.91
CA ILE A 31 7.77 -17.98 -41.92
C ILE A 31 7.27 -17.68 -40.51
N ASN A 32 6.49 -16.61 -40.31
CA ASN A 32 5.99 -16.25 -38.98
C ASN A 32 5.08 -17.32 -38.37
N VAL A 33 4.15 -17.87 -39.17
CA VAL A 33 3.26 -18.96 -38.75
C VAL A 33 4.08 -20.19 -38.40
N ASN A 34 5.00 -20.62 -39.28
CA ASN A 34 5.84 -21.80 -39.04
C ASN A 34 6.75 -21.66 -37.82
N ILE A 35 7.30 -20.47 -37.55
CA ILE A 35 8.08 -20.22 -36.32
C ILE A 35 7.21 -20.43 -35.08
N PHE A 36 5.96 -19.98 -35.10
CA PHE A 36 5.04 -20.20 -34.01
C PHE A 36 4.67 -21.68 -33.86
N LEU A 37 4.34 -22.36 -34.96
CA LEU A 37 3.95 -23.78 -34.97
C LEU A 37 5.06 -24.71 -34.46
N LYS A 38 6.34 -24.37 -34.69
CA LYS A 38 7.50 -25.12 -34.14
C LYS A 38 7.53 -25.23 -32.62
N GLN A 39 6.77 -24.41 -31.90
CA GLN A 39 6.64 -24.48 -30.44
C GLN A 39 5.78 -25.67 -29.97
N PHE A 40 5.06 -26.33 -30.89
CA PHE A 40 4.14 -27.44 -30.62
C PHE A 40 4.71 -28.72 -31.23
N ARG A 41 5.20 -29.63 -30.37
CA ARG A 41 5.87 -30.87 -30.82
C ARG A 41 4.91 -31.91 -31.41
N GLY A 42 3.61 -31.81 -31.13
CA GLY A 42 2.55 -32.68 -31.63
C GLY A 42 2.20 -32.46 -33.11
N GLY A 43 2.75 -31.43 -33.74
CA GLY A 43 2.41 -31.05 -35.11
C GLY A 43 1.10 -30.27 -35.21
N VAL A 44 0.77 -29.88 -36.45
CA VAL A 44 -0.35 -28.96 -36.74
C VAL A 44 -1.73 -29.60 -36.59
N GLU A 45 -1.83 -30.91 -36.82
CA GLU A 45 -3.07 -31.67 -36.67
C GLU A 45 -3.45 -31.84 -35.20
N GLU A 46 -2.48 -32.22 -34.35
CA GLU A 46 -2.69 -32.33 -32.91
C GLU A 46 -3.10 -30.97 -32.34
N LEU A 47 -2.41 -29.89 -32.73
CA LEU A 47 -2.77 -28.54 -32.29
C LEU A 47 -4.20 -28.16 -32.67
N ALA A 48 -4.64 -28.46 -33.89
CA ALA A 48 -6.01 -28.22 -34.32
C ALA A 48 -7.03 -29.06 -33.52
N ASN A 49 -6.70 -30.31 -33.22
CA ASN A 49 -7.54 -31.17 -32.37
C ASN A 49 -7.65 -30.63 -30.94
N LEU A 50 -6.58 -30.08 -30.37
CA LEU A 50 -6.63 -29.43 -29.05
C LEU A 50 -7.57 -28.22 -29.03
N ILE A 51 -7.58 -27.42 -30.10
CA ILE A 51 -8.52 -26.28 -30.28
C ILE A 51 -9.96 -26.79 -30.39
N ARG A 52 -10.19 -27.83 -31.19
CA ARG A 52 -11.51 -28.44 -31.39
C ARG A 52 -12.09 -28.96 -30.06
N CYS A 53 -11.24 -29.55 -29.22
CA CYS A 53 -11.64 -30.17 -27.95
C CYS A 53 -11.57 -29.25 -26.71
N ASP A 54 -11.34 -27.94 -26.86
CA ASP A 54 -11.22 -26.97 -25.74
C ASP A 54 -10.15 -27.35 -24.70
N ARG A 55 -9.02 -27.91 -25.13
CA ARG A 55 -7.93 -28.37 -24.25
C ARG A 55 -6.81 -27.33 -24.10
N ALA A 56 -7.16 -26.20 -23.49
CA ALA A 56 -6.26 -25.05 -23.32
C ALA A 56 -5.02 -25.38 -22.47
N ASP A 57 -5.17 -26.26 -21.49
CA ASP A 57 -4.13 -26.75 -20.59
C ASP A 57 -3.03 -27.52 -21.31
N GLU A 58 -3.37 -28.31 -22.34
CA GLU A 58 -2.41 -29.07 -23.15
C GLU A 58 -1.65 -28.17 -24.17
N ILE A 59 -2.28 -27.09 -24.63
CA ILE A 59 -1.63 -26.10 -25.53
C ILE A 59 -0.51 -25.34 -24.80
N GLY A 60 -0.71 -25.08 -23.50
CA GLY A 60 0.30 -24.51 -22.59
C GLY A 60 -0.11 -23.17 -22.01
N SER A 61 0.85 -22.24 -21.88
CA SER A 61 0.63 -20.98 -21.15
C SER A 61 -0.31 -20.01 -21.90
N PRO A 62 -0.98 -19.08 -21.19
CA PRO A 62 -1.80 -18.03 -21.82
C PRO A 62 -1.07 -17.23 -22.91
N GLU A 63 0.26 -17.05 -22.79
CA GLU A 63 1.09 -16.39 -23.79
C GLU A 63 1.09 -17.11 -25.14
N LYS A 64 1.05 -18.45 -25.13
CA LYS A 64 0.93 -19.23 -26.36
C LYS A 64 -0.42 -19.00 -27.01
N LEU A 65 -1.51 -18.98 -26.23
CA LEU A 65 -2.86 -18.68 -26.75
C LEU A 65 -2.95 -17.25 -27.31
N ARG A 66 -2.34 -16.25 -26.64
CA ARG A 66 -2.22 -14.88 -27.20
C ARG A 66 -1.42 -14.84 -28.50
N GLY A 67 -0.33 -15.61 -28.58
CA GLY A 67 0.45 -15.74 -29.80
C GLY A 67 -0.35 -16.41 -30.93
N MET A 68 -1.18 -17.39 -30.58
CA MET A 68 -2.03 -18.11 -31.52
C MET A 68 -3.05 -17.18 -32.16
N ILE A 69 -3.73 -16.35 -31.39
CA ILE A 69 -4.69 -15.36 -31.91
C ILE A 69 -4.05 -14.45 -32.98
N LYS A 70 -2.75 -14.12 -32.84
CA LYS A 70 -2.01 -13.28 -33.80
C LYS A 70 -1.64 -14.01 -35.10
N ILE A 71 -1.56 -15.33 -35.07
CA ILE A 71 -1.20 -16.14 -36.25
C ILE A 71 -2.42 -16.79 -36.92
N LEU A 72 -3.62 -16.65 -36.34
CA LEU A 72 -4.86 -17.09 -36.99
C LEU A 72 -5.00 -16.44 -38.37
N PRO A 73 -5.54 -17.17 -39.36
CA PRO A 73 -5.71 -16.65 -40.71
C PRO A 73 -6.71 -15.51 -40.76
N ASP A 74 -6.47 -14.58 -41.68
CA ASP A 74 -7.44 -13.57 -42.08
C ASP A 74 -8.38 -14.14 -43.16
N GLN A 75 -9.46 -13.40 -43.48
CA GLN A 75 -10.48 -13.86 -44.42
C GLN A 75 -9.90 -14.14 -45.81
N ASP A 76 -9.08 -13.22 -46.33
CA ASP A 76 -8.41 -13.37 -47.64
C ASP A 76 -7.48 -14.59 -47.66
N GLU A 77 -6.77 -14.84 -46.56
CA GLU A 77 -5.88 -16.00 -46.43
C GLU A 77 -6.69 -17.30 -46.47
N MET A 78 -7.84 -17.35 -45.78
CA MET A 78 -8.73 -18.51 -45.85
C MET A 78 -9.27 -18.74 -47.25
N GLU A 79 -9.68 -17.69 -47.97
CA GLU A 79 -10.18 -17.83 -49.35
C GLU A 79 -9.12 -18.39 -50.31
N ILE A 80 -7.86 -17.97 -50.16
CA ILE A 80 -6.73 -18.51 -50.93
C ILE A 80 -6.54 -20.01 -50.65
N ILE A 81 -6.58 -20.40 -49.37
CA ILE A 81 -6.44 -21.81 -48.97
C ILE A 81 -7.61 -22.66 -49.49
N GLU A 82 -8.84 -22.13 -49.45
CA GLU A 82 -10.03 -22.82 -49.93
C GLU A 82 -10.07 -22.96 -51.46
N GLY A 83 -9.61 -21.94 -52.19
CA GLY A 83 -9.52 -21.93 -53.65
C GLY A 83 -8.47 -22.88 -54.22
N PHE A 84 -7.60 -23.46 -53.39
CA PHE A 84 -6.55 -24.38 -53.85
C PHE A 84 -7.12 -25.75 -54.22
N THR A 85 -7.08 -26.05 -55.53
CA THR A 85 -7.53 -27.33 -56.13
C THR A 85 -6.41 -28.35 -56.34
N GLY A 86 -5.17 -28.03 -55.93
CA GLY A 86 -4.03 -28.93 -56.07
C GLY A 86 -3.96 -30.00 -54.98
N ASP A 87 -2.84 -30.73 -54.96
CA ASP A 87 -2.58 -31.78 -53.97
C ASP A 87 -2.28 -31.18 -52.58
N ARG A 88 -3.27 -31.22 -51.68
CA ARG A 88 -3.19 -30.66 -50.32
C ARG A 88 -2.13 -31.32 -49.44
N THR A 89 -1.69 -32.54 -49.76
CA THR A 89 -0.66 -33.25 -48.99
C THR A 89 0.73 -32.61 -49.12
N LYS A 90 0.94 -31.87 -50.23
CA LYS A 90 2.19 -31.17 -50.55
C LYS A 90 2.26 -29.75 -50.02
N LEU A 91 1.23 -29.28 -49.33
CA LEU A 91 1.24 -27.95 -48.71
C LEU A 91 2.23 -27.89 -47.54
N GLY A 92 2.80 -26.71 -47.30
CA GLY A 92 3.59 -26.42 -46.11
C GLY A 92 2.77 -26.53 -44.82
N ASP A 93 3.45 -26.60 -43.68
CA ASP A 93 2.79 -26.78 -42.37
C ASP A 93 1.85 -25.61 -42.01
N ALA A 94 2.19 -24.38 -42.41
CA ALA A 94 1.34 -23.21 -42.20
C ALA A 94 -0.01 -23.34 -42.93
N GLU A 95 0.03 -23.70 -44.21
CA GLU A 95 -1.15 -23.93 -45.03
C GLU A 95 -1.96 -25.15 -44.55
N LYS A 96 -1.27 -26.23 -44.15
CA LYS A 96 -1.91 -27.41 -43.53
C LYS A 96 -2.64 -27.05 -42.24
N PHE A 97 -2.02 -26.24 -41.38
CA PHE A 97 -2.66 -25.75 -40.16
C PHE A 97 -3.93 -24.97 -40.48
N PHE A 98 -3.91 -24.08 -41.47
CA PHE A 98 -5.09 -23.33 -41.89
C PHE A 98 -6.19 -24.23 -42.45
N LEU A 99 -5.84 -25.28 -43.19
CA LEU A 99 -6.79 -26.31 -43.63
C LEU A 99 -7.46 -27.01 -42.44
N TYR A 100 -6.70 -27.39 -41.42
CA TYR A 100 -7.28 -28.00 -40.20
C TYR A 100 -8.16 -27.01 -39.43
N LEU A 101 -7.76 -25.74 -39.30
CA LEU A 101 -8.59 -24.70 -38.67
C LEU A 101 -9.92 -24.49 -39.39
N ARG A 102 -9.93 -24.59 -40.72
CA ARG A 102 -11.13 -24.47 -41.55
C ARG A 102 -12.16 -25.56 -41.27
N GLU A 103 -11.74 -26.72 -40.79
CA GLU A 103 -12.63 -27.80 -40.33
C GLU A 103 -13.16 -27.59 -38.92
N ILE A 104 -12.79 -26.51 -38.25
CA ILE A 104 -13.22 -26.18 -36.89
C ILE A 104 -14.16 -24.97 -36.97
N PRO A 105 -15.48 -25.18 -36.77
CA PRO A 105 -16.43 -24.09 -36.69
C PRO A 105 -16.02 -23.07 -35.64
N TYR A 106 -16.04 -21.78 -35.98
CA TYR A 106 -15.75 -20.68 -35.06
C TYR A 106 -14.37 -20.79 -34.38
N TYR A 107 -13.34 -21.33 -35.07
CA TYR A 107 -11.99 -21.54 -34.51
C TYR A 107 -11.40 -20.30 -33.81
N ARG A 108 -11.65 -19.09 -34.34
CA ARG A 108 -11.18 -17.84 -33.74
C ARG A 108 -11.81 -17.61 -32.36
N ILE A 109 -13.13 -17.76 -32.26
CA ILE A 109 -13.87 -17.61 -31.01
C ILE A 109 -13.41 -18.69 -30.01
N ARG A 110 -13.23 -19.94 -30.46
CA ARG A 110 -12.70 -21.04 -29.63
C ARG A 110 -11.38 -20.65 -28.97
N VAL A 111 -10.39 -20.21 -29.74
CA VAL A 111 -9.07 -19.82 -29.21
C VAL A 111 -9.18 -18.60 -28.26
N GLU A 112 -10.03 -17.63 -28.59
CA GLU A 112 -10.28 -16.47 -27.73
C GLU A 112 -10.94 -16.85 -26.39
N THR A 113 -11.91 -17.77 -26.41
CA THR A 113 -12.54 -18.29 -25.19
C THR A 113 -11.61 -19.17 -24.36
N MET A 114 -10.75 -19.97 -25.01
CA MET A 114 -9.70 -20.75 -24.36
C MET A 114 -8.72 -19.84 -23.61
N LEU A 115 -8.29 -18.74 -24.27
CA LEU A 115 -7.44 -17.74 -23.63
C LEU A 115 -8.14 -17.13 -22.42
N LEU A 116 -9.41 -16.72 -22.59
CA LEU A 116 -10.19 -16.12 -21.51
C LEU A 116 -10.29 -17.05 -20.30
N LYS A 117 -10.59 -18.33 -20.53
CA LYS A 117 -10.66 -19.38 -19.51
C LYS A 117 -9.34 -19.57 -18.76
N SER A 118 -8.21 -19.46 -19.46
CA SER A 118 -6.88 -19.60 -18.87
C SER A 118 -6.45 -18.40 -18.01
N GLU A 119 -7.02 -17.21 -18.22
CA GLU A 119 -6.59 -15.98 -17.53
C GLU A 119 -7.54 -15.55 -16.41
N ILE A 120 -8.85 -15.67 -16.62
CA ILE A 120 -9.86 -15.02 -15.76
C ILE A 120 -9.76 -15.49 -14.32
N ALA A 121 -9.58 -16.80 -14.08
CA ALA A 121 -9.55 -17.33 -12.74
C ALA A 121 -8.45 -16.69 -11.88
N THR A 122 -7.24 -16.57 -12.44
CA THR A 122 -6.10 -15.94 -11.75
C THR A 122 -6.31 -14.44 -11.53
N ILE A 123 -6.89 -13.74 -12.52
CA ILE A 123 -7.16 -12.30 -12.39
C ILE A 123 -8.22 -12.04 -11.31
N ILE A 124 -9.32 -12.80 -11.32
CA ILE A 124 -10.37 -12.69 -10.30
C ILE A 124 -9.83 -12.97 -8.90
N GLU A 125 -9.05 -14.05 -8.73
CA GLU A 125 -8.48 -14.38 -7.42
C GLU A 125 -7.54 -13.28 -6.92
N GLY A 126 -6.70 -12.73 -7.81
CA GLY A 126 -5.84 -11.58 -7.49
C GLY A 126 -6.64 -10.34 -7.07
N MET A 127 -7.75 -10.06 -7.74
CA MET A 127 -8.65 -8.96 -7.37
C MET A 127 -9.31 -9.20 -6.01
N LYS A 128 -9.83 -10.41 -5.74
CA LYS A 128 -10.46 -10.78 -4.46
C LYS A 128 -9.48 -10.64 -3.30
N SER A 129 -8.26 -11.15 -3.45
CA SER A 129 -7.19 -11.03 -2.46
C SER A 129 -6.86 -9.55 -2.16
N SER A 130 -6.66 -8.76 -3.22
CA SER A 130 -6.39 -7.32 -3.09
C SER A 130 -7.54 -6.58 -2.38
N LEU A 131 -8.78 -6.89 -2.75
CA LEU A 131 -9.97 -6.29 -2.13
C LEU A 131 -10.08 -6.65 -0.65
N GLU A 132 -9.81 -7.89 -0.27
CA GLU A 132 -9.88 -8.32 1.12
C GLU A 132 -8.90 -7.54 2.00
N ILE A 133 -7.67 -7.32 1.52
CA ILE A 133 -6.66 -6.51 2.22
C ILE A 133 -7.16 -5.07 2.41
N VAL A 134 -7.63 -4.43 1.34
CA VAL A 134 -8.10 -3.04 1.37
C VAL A 134 -9.35 -2.89 2.27
N LEU A 135 -10.29 -3.84 2.20
CA LEU A 135 -11.48 -3.86 3.05
C LEU A 135 -11.12 -4.04 4.53
N ARG A 136 -10.16 -4.91 4.85
CA ARG A 136 -9.66 -5.07 6.22
C ARG A 136 -9.01 -3.79 6.72
N ALA A 137 -8.07 -3.23 5.97
CA ALA A 137 -7.40 -1.97 6.32
C ALA A 137 -8.40 -0.83 6.54
N ALA A 138 -9.43 -0.70 5.68
CA ALA A 138 -10.46 0.31 5.85
C ALA A 138 -11.26 0.14 7.15
N ARG A 139 -11.63 -1.10 7.49
CA ARG A 139 -12.37 -1.42 8.72
C ARG A 139 -11.51 -1.23 9.97
N GLU A 140 -10.23 -1.58 9.90
CA GLU A 140 -9.25 -1.39 10.97
C GLU A 140 -9.11 0.09 11.32
N VAL A 141 -8.94 0.95 10.31
CA VAL A 141 -8.87 2.41 10.49
C VAL A 141 -10.12 2.96 11.17
N LEU A 142 -11.31 2.55 10.74
CA LEU A 142 -12.57 3.00 11.34
C LEU A 142 -12.78 2.50 12.78
N LYS A 143 -12.24 1.33 13.11
CA LYS A 143 -12.45 0.67 14.41
C LYS A 143 -11.36 0.95 15.43
N SER A 144 -10.20 1.47 15.02
CA SER A 144 -9.08 1.75 15.91
C SER A 144 -9.46 2.78 16.98
N PRO A 145 -9.48 2.40 18.28
CA PRO A 145 -9.68 3.36 19.36
C PRO A 145 -8.44 4.26 19.59
N ALA A 146 -7.23 3.78 19.26
CA ALA A 146 -6.00 4.52 19.49
C ALA A 146 -5.78 5.64 18.45
N LEU A 147 -6.27 5.47 17.23
CA LEU A 147 -6.02 6.43 16.13
C LEU A 147 -6.63 7.83 16.39
N PRO A 148 -7.88 7.99 16.86
CA PRO A 148 -8.42 9.29 17.23
C PRO A 148 -7.63 10.00 18.35
N ASP A 149 -7.21 9.25 19.38
CA ASP A 149 -6.43 9.79 20.50
C ASP A 149 -5.04 10.26 20.04
N LEU A 150 -4.42 9.52 19.12
CA LEU A 150 -3.17 9.89 18.48
C LEU A 150 -3.32 11.18 17.66
N PHE A 151 -4.39 11.30 16.85
CA PHE A 151 -4.66 12.54 16.12
C PHE A 151 -4.92 13.72 17.05
N TYR A 152 -5.60 13.49 18.17
CA TYR A 152 -5.80 14.53 19.18
C TYR A 152 -4.48 15.00 19.80
N LEU A 153 -3.56 14.09 20.12
CA LEU A 153 -2.22 14.44 20.59
C LEU A 153 -1.45 15.28 19.55
N ILE A 154 -1.52 14.87 18.29
CA ILE A 154 -0.90 15.60 17.17
C ILE A 154 -1.49 17.01 17.06
N LEU A 155 -2.81 17.15 17.12
CA LEU A 155 -3.49 18.45 17.09
C LEU A 155 -3.07 19.35 18.26
N LEU A 156 -2.99 18.79 19.48
CA LEU A 156 -2.61 19.52 20.67
C LEU A 156 -1.19 20.09 20.55
N VAL A 157 -0.23 19.27 20.13
CA VAL A 157 1.16 19.68 19.93
C VAL A 157 1.28 20.66 18.77
N GLY A 158 0.59 20.42 17.66
CA GLY A 158 0.54 21.34 16.52
C GLY A 158 0.00 22.72 16.90
N ASN A 159 -1.08 22.78 17.67
CA ASN A 159 -1.66 24.03 18.18
C ASN A 159 -0.71 24.76 19.14
N TYR A 160 0.04 24.04 19.96
CA TYR A 160 1.04 24.63 20.84
C TYR A 160 2.19 25.25 20.04
N LEU A 161 2.72 24.51 19.07
CA LEU A 161 3.86 24.97 18.25
C LEU A 161 3.48 26.19 17.39
N ASN A 162 2.23 26.26 16.94
CA ASN A 162 1.71 27.33 16.09
C ASN A 162 0.93 28.41 16.87
N PHE A 163 1.09 28.48 18.19
CA PHE A 163 0.38 29.48 19.00
C PHE A 163 0.77 30.91 18.58
N GLY A 164 -0.23 31.73 18.25
CA GLY A 164 -0.03 33.14 17.87
C GLY A 164 0.35 33.39 16.41
N VAL A 165 0.42 32.35 15.56
CA VAL A 165 0.57 32.46 14.10
C VAL A 165 -0.68 31.90 13.39
N HIS A 166 -0.79 32.17 12.08
CA HIS A 166 -1.81 31.53 11.24
C HIS A 166 -1.61 30.01 11.28
N GLY A 167 -2.57 29.28 11.86
CA GLY A 167 -2.48 27.83 12.10
C GLY A 167 -2.53 27.41 13.58
N GLY A 168 -2.48 28.36 14.52
CA GLY A 168 -2.76 28.09 15.94
C GLY A 168 -4.25 27.98 16.24
N ASN A 169 -4.59 27.24 17.31
CA ASN A 169 -5.97 27.01 17.78
C ASN A 169 -6.91 26.36 16.73
N ALA A 170 -6.36 25.49 15.89
CA ALA A 170 -7.13 24.70 14.94
C ALA A 170 -8.00 23.66 15.67
N CYS A 171 -9.18 23.37 15.10
CA CYS A 171 -10.07 22.32 15.58
C CYS A 171 -9.75 20.93 14.99
N GLY A 172 -8.87 20.87 13.99
CA GLY A 172 -8.48 19.65 13.28
C GLY A 172 -7.42 19.96 12.23
N PHE A 173 -6.92 18.92 11.57
CA PHE A 173 -5.95 19.03 10.47
C PHE A 173 -6.34 18.04 9.36
N ARG A 174 -5.94 18.35 8.12
CA ARG A 174 -6.16 17.46 6.97
C ARG A 174 -5.26 16.24 7.05
N LEU A 175 -5.73 15.06 6.63
CA LEU A 175 -4.96 13.81 6.77
C LEU A 175 -3.57 13.92 6.13
N VAL A 176 -3.50 14.56 4.95
CA VAL A 176 -2.24 14.79 4.22
C VAL A 176 -1.17 15.55 5.04
N SER A 177 -1.57 16.32 6.06
CA SER A 177 -0.63 17.04 6.93
C SER A 177 0.31 16.11 7.70
N LEU A 178 -0.08 14.83 7.89
CA LEU A 178 0.78 13.83 8.50
C LEU A 178 2.07 13.60 7.71
N TRP A 179 2.04 13.75 6.38
CA TRP A 179 3.25 13.67 5.55
C TRP A 179 4.28 14.72 5.92
N ASN A 180 3.84 15.94 6.21
CA ASN A 180 4.74 17.04 6.55
C ASN A 180 5.22 16.93 8.00
N LEU A 181 4.38 16.38 8.87
CA LEU A 181 4.65 16.26 10.29
C LEU A 181 5.86 15.38 10.59
N VAL A 182 6.08 14.30 9.83
CA VAL A 182 7.21 13.37 10.08
C VAL A 182 8.58 14.03 9.89
N ASP A 183 8.64 15.12 9.11
CA ASP A 183 9.88 15.82 8.75
C ASP A 183 10.14 17.09 9.58
N VAL A 184 9.24 17.48 10.49
CA VAL A 184 9.44 18.64 11.36
C VAL A 184 10.60 18.38 12.32
N ARG A 185 11.74 19.06 12.12
CA ARG A 185 12.95 18.89 12.94
C ARG A 185 12.89 19.71 14.22
N ALA A 186 13.45 19.17 15.30
CA ALA A 186 13.71 19.91 16.54
C ALA A 186 15.03 20.69 16.44
N ASN A 187 15.32 21.55 17.42
CA ASN A 187 16.61 22.20 17.61
C ASN A 187 17.67 21.25 18.21
N LEU A 188 17.57 19.96 17.87
CA LEU A 188 18.49 18.91 18.27
C LEU A 188 18.85 18.09 17.03
N PRO A 189 20.13 17.70 16.87
CA PRO A 189 20.57 16.96 15.70
C PRO A 189 19.83 15.62 15.61
N ASN A 190 19.31 15.31 14.42
CA ASN A 190 18.61 14.07 14.11
C ASN A 190 17.32 13.82 14.92
N VAL A 191 16.78 14.82 15.62
CA VAL A 191 15.49 14.70 16.33
C VAL A 191 14.38 15.38 15.51
N THR A 192 13.27 14.68 15.34
CA THR A 192 12.06 15.21 14.69
C THR A 192 10.86 15.20 15.64
N LEU A 193 9.77 15.83 15.24
CA LEU A 193 8.54 15.89 16.01
C LEU A 193 7.95 14.50 16.25
N ILE A 194 8.15 13.56 15.32
CA ILE A 194 7.71 12.17 15.50
C ILE A 194 8.50 11.45 16.61
N HIS A 195 9.77 11.80 16.84
CA HIS A 195 10.54 11.29 17.98
C HIS A 195 9.98 11.80 19.30
N TYR A 196 9.54 13.06 19.33
CA TYR A 196 8.86 13.61 20.50
C TYR A 196 7.53 12.87 20.75
N PHE A 197 6.70 12.68 19.73
CA PHE A 197 5.45 11.92 19.86
C PHE A 197 5.70 10.49 20.35
N ALA A 198 6.69 9.78 19.79
CA ALA A 198 7.05 8.43 20.20
C ALA A 198 7.45 8.38 21.69
N ALA A 199 8.29 9.31 22.15
CA ALA A 199 8.72 9.39 23.55
C ALA A 199 7.56 9.77 24.49
N GLU A 200 6.68 10.69 24.07
CA GLU A 200 5.53 11.13 24.87
C GLU A 200 4.51 10.00 25.03
N VAL A 201 4.25 9.25 23.95
CA VAL A 201 3.37 8.08 23.95
C VAL A 201 3.93 6.98 24.86
N GLU A 202 5.22 6.65 24.76
CA GLU A 202 5.86 5.61 25.59
C GLU A 202 5.79 5.94 27.09
N LYS A 203 5.89 7.23 27.45
CA LYS A 203 5.86 7.69 28.85
C LYS A 203 4.45 7.83 29.42
N LYS A 204 3.54 8.45 28.66
CA LYS A 204 2.25 8.92 29.20
C LYS A 204 1.06 8.09 28.76
N ASN A 205 1.15 7.41 27.63
CA ASN A 205 0.02 6.65 27.11
C ASN A 205 0.46 5.46 26.26
N GLN A 206 1.00 4.43 26.92
CA GLN A 206 1.45 3.20 26.26
C GLN A 206 0.35 2.51 25.45
N LYS A 207 -0.93 2.74 25.77
CA LYS A 207 -2.05 2.24 24.96
C LYS A 207 -2.03 2.79 23.54
N LEU A 208 -1.46 3.96 23.29
CA LEU A 208 -1.32 4.49 21.93
C LEU A 208 -0.20 3.80 21.14
N LEU A 209 0.62 2.94 21.75
CA LEU A 209 1.57 2.12 21.00
C LEU A 209 0.84 1.02 20.19
N SER A 210 -0.34 0.59 20.64
CA SER A 210 -1.11 -0.48 19.97
C SER A 210 -1.70 -0.05 18.63
N PHE A 211 -1.75 1.25 18.27
CA PHE A 211 -2.31 1.67 16.97
C PHE A 211 -1.56 1.04 15.79
N CYS A 212 -0.28 0.75 15.96
CA CYS A 212 0.54 0.05 14.97
C CYS A 212 0.15 -1.43 14.81
N GLU A 213 -0.43 -2.04 15.85
CA GLU A 213 -0.90 -3.42 15.90
C GLU A 213 -2.38 -3.52 15.51
N GLU A 214 -3.17 -2.47 15.76
CA GLU A 214 -4.59 -2.36 15.39
C GLU A 214 -4.82 -2.20 13.88
N LEU A 215 -3.80 -1.81 13.14
CA LEU A 215 -3.85 -1.47 11.72
C LEU A 215 -2.83 -2.30 10.89
N PRO A 216 -2.86 -3.64 10.97
CA PRO A 216 -1.84 -4.49 10.36
C PRO A 216 -1.89 -4.50 8.82
N HIS A 217 -3.05 -4.32 8.20
CA HIS A 217 -3.18 -4.42 6.73
C HIS A 217 -2.94 -3.08 6.01
N VAL A 218 -2.80 -1.97 6.75
CA VAL A 218 -2.66 -0.63 6.14
C VAL A 218 -1.41 -0.52 5.27
N GLU A 219 -0.29 -1.11 5.68
CA GLU A 219 0.95 -1.07 4.88
C GLU A 219 0.78 -1.82 3.55
N GLU A 220 0.17 -3.00 3.57
CA GLU A 220 -0.09 -3.78 2.36
C GLU A 220 -1.12 -3.11 1.46
N ALA A 221 -2.21 -2.60 2.04
CA ALA A 221 -3.24 -1.84 1.32
C ALA A 221 -2.67 -0.60 0.64
N SER A 222 -1.66 0.06 1.23
CA SER A 222 -1.01 1.24 0.63
C SER A 222 -0.28 0.97 -0.69
N LYS A 223 0.04 -0.30 -0.96
CA LYS A 223 0.75 -0.75 -2.18
C LYS A 223 -0.23 -1.12 -3.30
N ILE A 224 -1.52 -1.22 -3.01
CA ILE A 224 -2.56 -1.62 -3.98
C ILE A 224 -3.12 -0.37 -4.66
N SER A 225 -3.11 -0.36 -6.00
CA SER A 225 -3.74 0.72 -6.79
C SER A 225 -5.20 0.39 -7.07
N LEU A 226 -6.11 1.18 -6.50
CA LEU A 226 -7.54 1.00 -6.73
C LEU A 226 -7.93 1.31 -8.17
N ASP A 227 -7.28 2.28 -8.82
CA ASP A 227 -7.57 2.62 -10.22
C ASP A 227 -7.30 1.43 -11.16
N ILE A 228 -6.20 0.71 -10.94
CA ILE A 228 -5.87 -0.52 -11.70
C ILE A 228 -6.89 -1.60 -11.39
N LEU A 229 -7.24 -1.80 -10.12
CA LEU A 229 -8.22 -2.80 -9.69
C LEU A 229 -9.60 -2.59 -10.34
N TYR A 230 -10.10 -1.35 -10.38
CA TYR A 230 -11.36 -1.02 -11.08
C TYR A 230 -11.25 -1.19 -12.59
N ALA A 231 -10.10 -0.88 -13.19
CA ALA A 231 -9.88 -1.08 -14.63
C ALA A 231 -9.87 -2.57 -15.00
N ASP A 232 -9.18 -3.40 -14.22
CA ASP A 232 -9.13 -4.85 -14.41
C ASP A 232 -10.52 -5.46 -14.25
N TYR A 233 -11.27 -5.07 -13.22
CA TYR A 233 -12.66 -5.51 -13.03
C TYR A 233 -13.53 -5.22 -14.25
N ARG A 234 -13.50 -3.99 -14.76
CA ARG A 234 -14.28 -3.59 -15.96
C ARG A 234 -13.84 -4.35 -17.21
N SER A 235 -12.53 -4.52 -17.39
CA SER A 235 -11.96 -5.25 -18.51
C SER A 235 -12.42 -6.72 -18.52
N VAL A 236 -12.29 -7.41 -17.39
CA VAL A 236 -12.69 -8.82 -17.26
C VAL A 236 -14.21 -8.97 -17.38
N GLN A 237 -14.99 -8.05 -16.79
CA GLN A 237 -16.44 -8.05 -16.90
C GLN A 237 -16.88 -7.93 -18.37
N GLU A 238 -16.29 -7.00 -19.12
CA GLU A 238 -16.65 -6.81 -20.52
C GLU A 238 -16.22 -7.98 -21.40
N ARG A 239 -14.99 -8.51 -21.21
CA ARG A 239 -14.52 -9.69 -21.93
C ARG A 239 -15.40 -10.92 -21.68
N THR A 240 -15.88 -11.10 -20.45
CA THR A 240 -16.79 -12.20 -20.09
C THR A 240 -18.15 -12.03 -20.76
N ARG A 241 -18.70 -10.81 -20.76
CA ARG A 241 -19.97 -10.46 -21.40
C ARG A 241 -19.91 -10.65 -22.92
N GLU A 242 -18.83 -10.19 -23.54
CA GLU A 242 -18.61 -10.31 -24.98
C GLU A 242 -18.47 -11.79 -25.38
N ALA A 243 -17.69 -12.58 -24.64
CA ALA A 243 -17.58 -14.02 -24.88
C ALA A 243 -18.93 -14.73 -24.78
N SER A 244 -19.74 -14.40 -23.76
CA SER A 244 -21.12 -14.91 -23.64
C SER A 244 -21.97 -14.56 -24.85
N HIS A 245 -21.90 -13.31 -25.31
CA HIS A 245 -22.68 -12.84 -26.45
C HIS A 245 -22.26 -13.51 -27.76
N GLN A 246 -20.96 -13.61 -28.03
CA GLN A 246 -20.43 -14.24 -29.23
C GLN A 246 -20.79 -15.72 -29.29
N VAL A 247 -20.59 -16.44 -28.19
CA VAL A 247 -20.88 -17.88 -28.11
C VAL A 247 -22.38 -18.18 -28.25
N SER A 248 -23.27 -17.29 -27.79
CA SER A 248 -24.73 -17.46 -27.97
C SER A 248 -25.19 -17.47 -29.44
N LYS A 249 -24.36 -16.97 -30.37
CA LYS A 249 -24.62 -16.96 -31.82
C LYS A 249 -23.93 -18.11 -32.56
N CYS A 250 -23.14 -18.93 -31.86
CA CYS A 250 -22.35 -20.01 -32.43
C CYS A 250 -23.13 -21.33 -32.45
N ASP A 251 -22.44 -22.42 -32.82
CA ASP A 251 -23.00 -23.76 -32.78
C ASP A 251 -23.19 -24.28 -31.34
N LYS A 252 -24.07 -25.28 -31.22
CA LYS A 252 -24.44 -25.86 -29.92
C LYS A 252 -23.25 -26.47 -29.17
N GLU A 253 -22.31 -27.05 -29.90
CA GLU A 253 -21.11 -27.66 -29.31
C GLU A 253 -20.24 -26.62 -28.60
N LEU A 254 -19.95 -25.47 -29.24
CA LEU A 254 -19.17 -24.41 -28.61
C LEU A 254 -19.92 -23.79 -27.42
N LEU A 255 -21.24 -23.62 -27.54
CA LEU A 255 -22.08 -23.14 -26.44
C LEU A 255 -21.96 -24.06 -25.22
N GLU A 256 -22.16 -25.37 -25.39
CA GLU A 256 -22.07 -26.34 -24.28
C GLU A 256 -20.65 -26.40 -23.66
N GLN A 257 -19.60 -26.15 -24.45
CA GLN A 257 -18.21 -26.11 -23.96
C GLN A 257 -17.92 -24.88 -23.08
N VAL A 258 -18.48 -23.71 -23.42
CA VAL A 258 -18.10 -22.43 -22.81
C VAL A 258 -19.12 -21.92 -21.79
N GLU A 259 -20.39 -22.29 -21.90
CA GLU A 259 -21.50 -21.79 -21.06
C GLU A 259 -21.20 -21.92 -19.57
N LYS A 260 -20.80 -23.11 -19.10
CA LYS A 260 -20.48 -23.35 -17.69
C LYS A 260 -19.36 -22.44 -17.17
N PHE A 261 -18.35 -22.19 -18.00
CA PHE A 261 -17.26 -21.29 -17.65
C PHE A 261 -17.75 -19.85 -17.53
N VAL A 262 -18.54 -19.37 -18.51
CA VAL A 262 -19.09 -18.02 -18.51
C VAL A 262 -20.03 -17.79 -17.33
N GLU A 263 -20.89 -18.75 -17.01
CA GLU A 263 -21.77 -18.70 -15.83
C GLU A 263 -20.95 -18.59 -14.54
N HIS A 264 -19.92 -19.43 -14.39
CA HIS A 264 -19.04 -19.41 -13.23
C HIS A 264 -18.28 -18.08 -13.11
N ALA A 265 -17.65 -17.62 -14.21
CA ALA A 265 -16.93 -16.36 -14.24
C ALA A 265 -17.85 -15.16 -13.94
N SER A 266 -19.08 -15.17 -14.47
CA SER A 266 -20.07 -14.13 -14.21
C SER A 266 -20.50 -14.08 -12.75
N LYS A 267 -20.68 -15.25 -12.12
CA LYS A 267 -20.96 -15.34 -10.68
C LYS A 267 -19.79 -14.79 -9.85
N GLU A 268 -18.58 -15.22 -10.15
CA GLU A 268 -17.38 -14.75 -9.45
C GLU A 268 -17.17 -13.23 -9.60
N LEU A 269 -17.43 -12.67 -10.78
CA LEU A 269 -17.43 -11.23 -11.03
C LEU A 269 -18.53 -10.49 -10.28
N SER A 270 -19.69 -11.12 -10.09
CA SER A 270 -20.75 -10.57 -9.24
C SER A 270 -20.26 -10.43 -7.81
N ASP A 271 -19.59 -11.44 -7.27
CA ASP A 271 -19.01 -11.40 -5.92
C ASP A 271 -17.95 -10.29 -5.78
N VAL A 272 -17.05 -10.15 -6.76
CA VAL A 272 -16.11 -9.02 -6.82
C VAL A 272 -16.84 -7.67 -6.86
N GLY A 273 -17.92 -7.57 -7.64
CA GLY A 273 -18.76 -6.38 -7.70
C GLY A 273 -19.41 -6.03 -6.35
N HIS A 274 -19.80 -7.04 -5.56
CA HIS A 274 -20.30 -6.82 -4.20
C HIS A 274 -19.19 -6.32 -3.26
N LEU A 275 -17.98 -6.86 -3.34
CA LEU A 275 -16.83 -6.39 -2.55
C LEU A 275 -16.46 -4.94 -2.90
N LEU A 276 -16.46 -4.56 -4.18
CA LEU A 276 -16.23 -3.18 -4.63
C LEU A 276 -17.29 -2.22 -4.07
N LYS A 277 -18.57 -2.60 -4.07
CA LYS A 277 -19.64 -1.80 -3.44
C LYS A 277 -19.43 -1.64 -1.93
N GLN A 278 -18.99 -2.70 -1.24
CA GLN A 278 -18.64 -2.60 0.18
C GLN A 278 -17.47 -1.62 0.40
N LEU A 279 -16.47 -1.65 -0.49
CA LEU A 279 -15.33 -0.76 -0.45
C LEU A 279 -15.74 0.71 -0.66
N ASP A 280 -16.63 0.98 -1.62
CA ASP A 280 -17.18 2.32 -1.85
C ASP A 280 -17.91 2.87 -0.60
N ASN A 281 -18.70 2.01 0.07
CA ASN A 281 -19.37 2.39 1.32
C ASN A 281 -18.38 2.71 2.46
N LEU A 282 -17.27 1.96 2.54
CA LEU A 282 -16.21 2.23 3.51
C LEU A 282 -15.43 3.50 3.16
N ARG A 283 -15.20 3.76 1.87
CA ARG A 283 -14.60 5.03 1.40
C ARG A 283 -15.44 6.22 1.85
N ILE A 284 -16.76 6.15 1.72
CA ILE A 284 -17.67 7.23 2.17
C ILE A 284 -17.55 7.44 3.68
N GLN A 285 -17.57 6.36 4.46
CA GLN A 285 -17.41 6.42 5.92
C GLN A 285 -16.04 6.99 6.33
N LEU A 286 -14.97 6.60 5.65
CA LEU A 286 -13.62 7.10 5.91
C LEU A 286 -13.45 8.57 5.52
N ALA A 287 -14.03 9.00 4.39
CA ALA A 287 -14.07 10.42 4.03
C ALA A 287 -14.76 11.24 5.12
N GLU A 288 -15.90 10.76 5.64
CA GLU A 288 -16.59 11.41 6.77
C GLU A 288 -15.75 11.38 8.06
N PHE A 289 -15.13 10.24 8.38
CA PHE A 289 -14.28 10.07 9.56
C PHE A 289 -13.09 11.04 9.57
N PHE A 290 -12.42 11.21 8.43
CA PHE A 290 -11.30 12.15 8.27
C PHE A 290 -11.73 13.59 7.98
N CYS A 291 -13.04 13.86 7.84
CA CYS A 291 -13.57 15.16 7.42
C CYS A 291 -12.99 15.64 6.07
N GLU A 292 -12.77 14.71 5.14
CA GLU A 292 -12.27 14.96 3.79
C GLU A 292 -13.45 15.07 2.79
N ASP A 293 -13.26 15.84 1.72
CA ASP A 293 -14.26 15.95 0.67
C ASP A 293 -14.35 14.64 -0.15
N LEU A 294 -15.55 14.09 -0.29
CA LEU A 294 -15.76 12.77 -0.90
C LEU A 294 -15.30 12.70 -2.37
N HIS A 295 -15.39 13.81 -3.11
CA HIS A 295 -15.04 13.85 -4.53
C HIS A 295 -13.54 13.80 -4.76
N SER A 296 -12.78 14.48 -3.88
CA SER A 296 -11.31 14.49 -3.91
C SER A 296 -10.66 13.38 -3.07
N PHE A 297 -11.41 12.73 -2.17
CA PHE A 297 -10.88 11.70 -1.28
C PHE A 297 -10.53 10.41 -2.04
N LYS A 298 -9.24 10.06 -2.02
CA LYS A 298 -8.68 8.81 -2.51
C LYS A 298 -8.28 7.90 -1.36
N LEU A 299 -8.86 6.71 -1.32
CA LEU A 299 -8.70 5.79 -0.20
C LEU A 299 -7.30 5.16 -0.14
N ASP A 300 -6.73 4.82 -1.29
CA ASP A 300 -5.36 4.31 -1.41
C ASP A 300 -4.31 5.34 -0.96
N GLU A 301 -4.50 6.62 -1.31
CA GLU A 301 -3.65 7.71 -0.82
C GLU A 301 -3.76 7.87 0.71
N ALA A 302 -4.96 7.75 1.27
CA ALA A 302 -5.14 7.78 2.72
C ALA A 302 -4.36 6.65 3.41
N PHE A 303 -4.36 5.43 2.86
CA PHE A 303 -3.54 4.34 3.39
C PHE A 303 -2.04 4.62 3.27
N LYS A 304 -1.57 5.21 2.17
CA LYS A 304 -0.16 5.62 2.03
C LYS A 304 0.27 6.60 3.11
N VAL A 305 -0.57 7.59 3.42
CA VAL A 305 -0.31 8.58 4.48
C VAL A 305 -0.17 7.88 5.84
N ILE A 306 -1.12 7.01 6.18
CA ILE A 306 -1.15 6.33 7.47
C ILE A 306 0.02 5.33 7.58
N ALA A 307 0.28 4.55 6.53
CA ALA A 307 1.39 3.61 6.48
C ALA A 307 2.75 4.32 6.65
N ASN A 308 2.93 5.47 5.99
CA ASN A 308 4.14 6.27 6.17
C ASN A 308 4.30 6.73 7.62
N PHE A 309 3.23 7.26 8.21
CA PHE A 309 3.25 7.68 9.60
C PHE A 309 3.59 6.52 10.55
N GLN A 310 2.96 5.35 10.38
CA GLN A 310 3.26 4.15 11.16
C GLN A 310 4.73 3.74 11.06
N GLN A 311 5.27 3.68 9.83
CA GLN A 311 6.67 3.29 9.60
C GLN A 311 7.63 4.28 10.27
N ARG A 312 7.39 5.58 10.12
CA ARG A 312 8.20 6.64 10.73
C ARG A 312 8.11 6.60 12.25
N PHE A 313 6.93 6.33 12.79
CA PHE A 313 6.70 6.26 14.23
C PHE A 313 7.43 5.07 14.85
N LYS A 314 7.31 3.87 14.26
CA LYS A 314 8.06 2.67 14.68
C LYS A 314 9.56 2.90 14.66
N LYS A 315 10.07 3.52 13.58
CA LYS A 315 11.49 3.86 13.47
C LYS A 315 11.93 4.84 14.55
N ALA A 316 11.13 5.87 14.83
CA ALA A 316 11.45 6.84 15.87
C ALA A 316 11.44 6.25 17.29
N LEU A 317 10.56 5.29 17.58
CA LEU A 317 10.61 4.51 18.83
C LEU A 317 11.96 3.78 18.97
N GLN A 318 12.38 3.06 17.93
CA GLN A 318 13.66 2.36 17.93
C GLN A 318 14.84 3.33 18.11
N GLU A 319 14.87 4.43 17.36
CA GLU A 319 15.93 5.43 17.46
C GLU A 319 15.98 6.08 18.84
N ASN A 320 14.82 6.34 19.47
CA ASN A 320 14.76 6.85 20.83
C ASN A 320 15.35 5.86 21.85
N GLN A 321 15.04 4.56 21.74
CA GLN A 321 15.61 3.52 22.60
C GLN A 321 17.12 3.38 22.41
N GLU A 322 17.61 3.44 21.17
CA GLU A 322 19.04 3.44 20.87
C GLU A 322 19.76 4.66 21.46
N ARG A 323 19.14 5.84 21.43
CA ARG A 323 19.70 7.05 22.05
C ARG A 323 19.79 6.90 23.56
N LEU A 324 18.71 6.45 24.21
CA LEU A 324 18.68 6.22 25.65
C LEU A 324 19.75 5.22 26.11
N THR A 325 19.93 4.11 25.37
CA THR A 325 20.95 3.10 25.69
C THR A 325 22.37 3.63 25.49
N LYS A 326 22.62 4.46 24.48
CA LYS A 326 23.92 5.13 24.26
C LYS A 326 24.23 6.12 25.38
N GLU A 327 23.25 6.95 25.77
CA GLU A 327 23.39 7.92 26.86
C GLU A 327 23.71 7.25 28.21
N LEU A 328 23.03 6.14 28.51
CA LEU A 328 23.29 5.35 29.72
C LEU A 328 24.71 4.74 29.72
N LYS A 329 25.17 4.21 28.58
CA LYS A 329 26.54 3.69 28.44
C LYS A 329 27.59 4.78 28.61
N ASN A 330 27.37 5.96 28.04
CA ASN A 330 28.28 7.10 28.17
C ASN A 330 28.33 7.61 29.62
N SER A 331 27.17 7.71 30.28
CA SER A 331 27.08 8.12 31.69
C SER A 331 27.79 7.13 32.62
N ASN A 332 27.64 5.82 32.38
CA ASN A 332 28.34 4.79 33.16
C ASN A 332 29.86 4.80 32.91
N ARG A 333 30.33 5.09 31.69
CA ARG A 333 31.76 5.27 31.39
C ARG A 333 32.35 6.49 32.09
N GLN A 334 31.60 7.58 32.22
CA GLN A 334 32.03 8.78 32.93
C GLN A 334 32.06 8.57 34.45
N ARG A 335 31.12 7.80 35.02
CA ARG A 335 31.11 7.45 36.46
C ARG A 335 32.19 6.45 36.86
N ASN A 336 32.60 5.57 35.94
CA ASN A 336 33.62 4.56 36.18
C ASN A 336 35.02 4.97 35.66
N ALA A 337 35.22 6.25 35.33
CA ALA A 337 36.55 6.75 35.01
C ALA A 337 37.40 6.78 36.30
N PRO A 338 38.60 6.18 36.32
CA PRO A 338 39.44 6.20 37.51
C PRO A 338 39.82 7.65 37.83
N ASP A 339 39.56 8.05 39.08
CA ASP A 339 39.94 9.34 39.64
C ASP A 339 41.47 9.36 39.75
N CYS A 340 42.16 9.91 38.74
CA CYS A 340 43.60 10.08 38.79
C CYS A 340 43.91 11.35 39.57
N THR A 341 43.74 11.28 40.88
CA THR A 341 44.22 12.32 41.80
C THR A 341 44.79 11.66 43.05
N THR A 342 46.02 12.09 43.42
CA THR A 342 46.89 11.67 44.55
C THR A 342 47.72 10.41 44.24
N GLU A 343 49.07 10.39 44.32
CA GLU A 343 50.02 11.09 45.17
C GLU A 343 51.37 11.32 44.46
N SER A 344 52.04 12.45 44.74
CA SER A 344 53.51 12.57 44.86
C SER A 344 53.85 13.98 45.36
N GLN A 345 54.18 14.09 46.64
CA GLN A 345 54.72 15.29 47.27
C GLN A 345 56.24 15.41 47.03
N ILE A 346 56.63 16.64 46.64
CA ILE A 346 57.79 17.45 47.13
C ILE A 346 59.20 16.87 46.92
N ASP A 347 59.98 17.50 46.03
CA ASP A 347 61.29 18.06 46.43
C ASP A 347 61.87 19.16 45.50
N GLY A 348 62.36 20.22 46.15
CA GLY A 348 63.42 21.19 45.83
C GLY A 348 63.85 21.65 44.42
N LYS A 349 63.67 22.96 44.18
CA LYS A 349 64.66 23.96 43.66
C LYS A 349 65.31 23.80 42.25
N SER A 350 64.95 24.71 41.33
CA SER A 350 65.80 25.82 40.78
C SER A 350 65.54 26.18 39.30
N LYS A 351 65.52 27.50 39.05
CA LYS A 351 65.50 28.32 37.81
C LYS A 351 66.01 27.69 36.50
N SER A 352 65.27 27.87 35.40
CA SER A 352 65.53 28.87 34.32
C SER A 352 65.01 28.45 32.92
N ASN A 353 64.45 29.46 32.22
CA ASN A 353 64.33 29.67 30.76
C ASN A 353 63.56 28.72 29.81
N SER A 354 62.49 29.30 29.25
CA SER A 354 62.09 29.32 27.83
C SER A 354 61.98 28.01 27.05
N LYS A 355 60.78 27.69 26.58
CA LYS A 355 60.36 27.85 25.16
C LYS A 355 58.94 27.33 24.94
N MET A 356 58.32 27.97 23.95
CA MET A 356 56.97 27.76 23.42
C MET A 356 56.65 26.31 23.08
N ALA A 357 55.45 25.88 23.45
CA ALA A 357 54.62 24.99 22.64
C ALA A 357 53.16 25.20 23.07
N GLU A 358 52.41 25.96 22.28
CA GLU A 358 50.94 25.93 22.32
C GLU A 358 50.47 24.51 22.04
N ASN A 359 49.58 23.99 22.89
CA ASN A 359 48.73 22.87 22.50
C ASN A 359 47.34 23.11 23.12
N PRO A 360 46.25 23.12 22.32
CA PRO A 360 44.93 23.53 22.78
C PRO A 360 44.26 22.38 23.52
N ALA A 361 44.18 22.49 24.85
CA ALA A 361 43.42 21.56 25.66
C ALA A 361 41.92 21.91 25.63
N LYS A 362 41.14 21.02 24.98
CA LYS A 362 39.81 20.56 25.40
C LYS A 362 38.69 21.61 25.52
N LEU A 363 38.14 22.02 24.37
CA LEU A 363 36.67 22.13 24.26
C LEU A 363 36.12 20.74 23.91
N SER A 364 35.82 19.92 24.91
CA SER A 364 35.02 18.72 24.69
C SER A 364 33.54 19.11 24.63
N ASN A 365 32.93 18.81 23.48
CA ASN A 365 31.55 19.06 23.09
C ASN A 365 30.52 18.96 24.24
N SER A 366 29.95 20.12 24.59
CA SER A 366 28.84 20.29 25.53
C SER A 366 27.45 19.99 24.91
N SER A 367 27.38 19.34 23.74
CA SER A 367 26.13 19.19 22.98
C SER A 367 25.35 17.90 23.23
N ASP A 368 25.94 16.90 23.89
CA ASP A 368 25.32 15.56 24.04
C ASP A 368 24.66 15.31 25.41
N LEU A 369 24.60 16.33 26.28
CA LEU A 369 23.96 16.25 27.61
C LEU A 369 22.46 16.63 27.61
N ALA A 370 21.86 16.85 26.44
CA ALA A 370 20.60 17.59 26.39
C ALA A 370 19.38 16.78 26.86
N LEU A 371 19.14 15.52 26.48
CA LEU A 371 17.81 14.93 26.70
C LEU A 371 17.53 14.51 28.15
N GLN A 372 18.43 13.77 28.82
CA GLN A 372 18.15 13.32 30.18
C GLN A 372 18.19 14.43 31.24
N ASP A 373 18.99 15.48 31.07
CA ASP A 373 18.97 16.64 31.97
C ASP A 373 17.78 17.59 31.68
N VAL A 374 17.01 17.32 30.62
CA VAL A 374 15.64 17.86 30.44
C VAL A 374 14.61 17.00 31.13
N LEU A 375 14.69 15.69 30.94
CA LEU A 375 13.67 14.76 31.40
C LEU A 375 13.72 14.52 32.92
N LYS A 376 14.90 14.60 33.55
CA LYS A 376 15.05 14.50 35.02
C LYS A 376 14.49 15.72 35.76
N HIS A 377 14.41 16.89 35.13
CA HIS A 377 13.86 18.09 35.75
C HIS A 377 12.31 18.08 35.80
N GLU A 378 11.65 17.14 35.12
CA GLU A 378 10.19 16.98 35.08
C GLU A 378 9.62 16.13 36.24
N GLU A 379 10.45 15.36 36.97
CA GLU A 379 10.02 14.62 38.17
C GLU A 379 9.50 15.55 39.29
N ASN A 380 9.86 16.84 39.26
CA ASN A 380 9.45 17.82 40.26
C ASN A 380 8.26 18.73 39.86
N GLN A 381 7.71 18.65 38.63
CA GLN A 381 6.47 19.37 38.24
C GLN A 381 5.72 18.66 37.07
N PRO A 382 4.75 17.77 37.35
CA PRO A 382 4.16 16.88 36.34
C PRO A 382 3.16 17.51 35.35
N GLU A 383 2.89 18.82 35.40
CA GLU A 383 1.82 19.46 34.60
C GLU A 383 2.28 20.29 33.38
N LYS A 384 3.59 20.34 33.04
CA LYS A 384 4.08 21.20 31.95
C LYS A 384 4.72 20.41 30.81
N ILE A 385 4.05 20.40 29.67
CA ILE A 385 4.63 20.01 28.37
C ILE A 385 5.77 20.98 28.04
N ASN A 386 7.04 20.56 28.10
CA ASN A 386 8.20 21.43 27.85
C ASN A 386 8.68 21.40 26.38
N LEU A 387 7.76 21.63 25.45
CA LEU A 387 8.05 21.81 24.02
C LEU A 387 8.99 23.01 23.76
N GLY A 388 9.07 23.97 24.68
CA GLY A 388 9.93 25.14 24.59
C GLY A 388 11.43 24.84 24.57
N ARG A 389 11.88 23.72 25.13
CA ARG A 389 13.30 23.31 25.12
C ARG A 389 13.72 22.62 23.82
N TYR A 390 12.79 21.97 23.12
CA TYR A 390 13.05 21.29 21.85
C TYR A 390 12.94 22.22 20.62
N TRP A 391 12.05 23.21 20.65
CA TRP A 391 11.82 24.15 19.54
C TRP A 391 12.17 25.63 19.86
N GLY A 392 12.82 25.91 20.99
CA GLY A 392 13.38 27.25 21.28
C GLY A 392 12.35 28.34 21.64
N LEU A 393 11.12 27.97 22.03
CA LEU A 393 10.01 28.91 22.28
C LEU A 393 10.15 29.76 23.57
N LEU A 394 11.25 29.61 24.32
CA LEU A 394 11.55 30.36 25.54
C LEU A 394 12.14 31.76 25.29
N SER A 395 12.67 32.01 24.08
CA SER A 395 13.41 33.24 23.75
C SER A 395 12.54 34.36 23.11
N LEU A 396 11.43 34.01 22.44
CA LEU A 396 10.64 34.97 21.63
C LEU A 396 9.38 35.56 22.28
N ARG A 397 9.13 35.32 23.57
CA ARG A 397 7.92 35.89 24.22
C ARG A 397 8.18 37.33 24.67
N SER A 398 7.60 38.31 23.96
CA SER A 398 7.56 39.69 24.45
C SER A 398 6.85 39.72 25.81
N SER A 399 7.33 40.55 26.73
CA SER A 399 6.87 40.64 28.12
C SER A 399 5.35 40.81 28.27
N ARG A 400 4.67 41.32 27.23
CA ARG A 400 3.20 41.46 27.16
C ARG A 400 2.47 40.13 26.97
N GLN A 401 3.04 39.17 26.21
CA GLN A 401 2.48 37.83 25.99
C GLN A 401 2.73 36.88 27.17
N LYS A 402 3.81 37.08 27.94
CA LYS A 402 4.00 36.44 29.26
C LYS A 402 2.95 36.93 30.27
N ALA A 403 2.63 38.22 30.28
CA ALA A 403 1.67 38.82 31.20
C ALA A 403 0.22 38.39 30.94
N LEU A 404 -0.21 38.24 29.68
CA LEU A 404 -1.54 37.72 29.35
C LEU A 404 -1.74 36.27 29.82
N TRP A 405 -0.66 35.48 29.89
CA TRP A 405 -0.69 34.10 30.37
C TRP A 405 -0.75 34.04 31.91
N LEU A 406 0.07 34.83 32.61
CA LEU A 406 0.03 34.94 34.09
C LEU A 406 -1.26 35.61 34.60
N ALA A 407 -1.89 36.50 33.83
CA ALA A 407 -3.15 37.12 34.19
C ALA A 407 -4.36 36.17 34.03
N SER A 408 -4.22 35.13 33.20
CA SER A 408 -5.26 34.10 33.03
C SER A 408 -5.21 33.01 34.12
N ASP A 409 -4.23 33.05 35.04
CA ASP A 409 -4.08 32.07 36.13
C ASP A 409 -5.11 32.24 37.27
N ASN A 410 -5.96 33.28 37.24
CA ASN A 410 -6.98 33.53 38.28
C ASN A 410 -8.44 33.18 37.89
N CYS A 411 -8.68 32.62 36.70
CA CYS A 411 -10.01 32.12 36.33
C CYS A 411 -10.04 30.58 36.38
N ARG A 412 -10.93 30.07 37.24
CA ARG A 412 -11.13 28.65 37.59
C ARG A 412 -11.38 27.75 36.37
N GLU A 413 -10.87 26.52 36.49
CA GLU A 413 -11.05 25.29 35.68
C GLU A 413 -10.17 25.12 34.42
N ARG A 414 -8.93 24.62 34.60
CA ARG A 414 -8.16 23.92 33.56
C ARG A 414 -8.74 22.53 33.29
N PRO A 415 -8.77 22.04 32.04
CA PRO A 415 -8.98 20.62 31.78
C PRO A 415 -7.73 19.86 32.25
N LYS A 416 -7.86 19.11 33.33
CA LYS A 416 -6.88 18.10 33.75
C LYS A 416 -6.85 16.99 32.70
N PHE A 417 -5.68 16.40 32.44
CA PHE A 417 -5.57 15.13 31.71
C PHE A 417 -6.58 14.13 32.30
N PRO A 418 -7.43 13.47 31.51
CA PRO A 418 -8.25 12.40 32.04
C PRO A 418 -7.33 11.21 32.35
N THR A 419 -7.03 11.00 33.63
CA THR A 419 -6.65 9.67 34.10
C THR A 419 -7.87 8.76 33.94
N LEU A 420 -7.68 7.57 33.35
CA LEU A 420 -8.74 6.56 33.32
C LEU A 420 -9.20 6.24 34.76
N PRO A 421 -10.50 6.03 35.02
CA PRO A 421 -10.97 5.64 36.33
C PRO A 421 -10.44 4.25 36.72
N THR A 422 -9.90 4.13 37.94
CA THR A 422 -9.42 2.90 38.56
C THR A 422 -10.58 2.00 39.05
N CYS A 423 -11.54 1.67 38.18
CA CYS A 423 -12.65 0.77 38.52
C CYS A 423 -12.69 -0.46 37.60
N LEU A 424 -11.59 -1.21 37.56
CA LEU A 424 -11.56 -2.60 37.13
C LEU A 424 -10.61 -3.39 38.03
N GLN A 425 -10.79 -3.27 39.34
CA GLN A 425 -10.27 -4.25 40.30
C GLN A 425 -11.34 -4.51 41.37
N SER A 426 -11.59 -5.80 41.60
CA SER A 426 -12.38 -6.42 42.68
C SER A 426 -13.92 -6.33 42.68
N SER A 427 -14.45 -7.55 42.62
CA SER A 427 -15.72 -8.14 43.08
C SER A 427 -16.48 -7.56 44.29
N SER A 428 -17.82 -7.59 44.13
CA SER A 428 -18.88 -7.91 45.11
C SER A 428 -19.50 -6.84 46.05
N THR A 429 -20.82 -6.67 45.85
CA THR A 429 -21.92 -6.41 46.83
C THR A 429 -21.84 -5.24 47.81
N LYS A 430 -22.62 -4.17 47.55
CA LYS A 430 -23.88 -3.82 48.27
C LYS A 430 -24.40 -2.45 47.81
N ILE A 431 -25.70 -2.37 47.56
CA ILE A 431 -26.45 -1.15 47.26
C ILE A 431 -26.73 -0.42 48.58
N THR A 432 -26.25 0.83 48.71
CA THR A 432 -27.00 1.89 49.41
C THR A 432 -26.53 3.29 48.98
N SER A 433 -27.50 4.09 48.51
CA SER A 433 -27.55 5.54 48.31
C SER A 433 -26.30 6.26 47.75
N CYS A 434 -26.32 6.62 46.46
CA CYS A 434 -25.39 7.60 45.89
C CYS A 434 -26.11 8.89 45.47
N ASN A 435 -25.62 9.99 46.01
CA ASN A 435 -26.06 11.36 45.78
C ASN A 435 -25.83 11.83 44.32
N ASN A 436 -26.71 12.72 43.88
CA ASN A 436 -26.85 13.36 42.56
C ASN A 436 -25.62 14.17 42.08
N SER A 437 -24.47 13.54 41.84
CA SER A 437 -23.33 14.22 41.18
C SER A 437 -22.59 13.39 40.12
N GLN A 438 -22.89 12.09 39.97
CA GLN A 438 -22.25 11.25 38.95
C GLN A 438 -23.03 11.10 37.64
N LEU A 439 -24.28 11.59 37.55
CA LEU A 439 -25.04 11.58 36.28
C LEU A 439 -24.61 12.67 35.28
N SER A 440 -23.91 13.71 35.73
CA SER A 440 -23.56 14.89 34.90
C SER A 440 -22.41 14.63 33.91
N GLN A 441 -21.49 13.71 34.22
CA GLN A 441 -20.30 13.45 33.41
C GLN A 441 -20.60 12.57 32.17
N TYR A 442 -21.59 11.67 32.28
CA TYR A 442 -22.07 10.87 31.15
C TYR A 442 -22.96 11.69 30.21
N GLU A 443 -23.73 12.66 30.74
CA GLU A 443 -24.48 13.62 29.91
C GLU A 443 -23.57 14.58 29.14
N GLN A 444 -22.38 14.93 29.65
CA GLN A 444 -21.41 15.77 28.92
C GLN A 444 -20.70 15.03 27.78
N LYS A 445 -20.31 13.76 27.95
CA LYS A 445 -19.80 12.93 26.84
C LYS A 445 -20.87 12.69 25.77
N ALA A 446 -22.13 12.46 26.19
CA ALA A 446 -23.26 12.36 25.28
C ALA A 446 -23.59 13.70 24.59
N LYS A 447 -23.40 14.85 25.26
CA LYS A 447 -23.55 16.18 24.65
C LYS A 447 -22.48 16.47 23.61
N TYR A 448 -21.21 16.10 23.80
CA TYR A 448 -20.17 16.32 22.78
C TYR A 448 -20.33 15.42 21.55
N LEU A 449 -20.75 14.17 21.72
CA LEU A 449 -21.13 13.28 20.61
C LEU A 449 -22.41 13.77 19.88
N ARG A 450 -23.40 14.31 20.62
CA ARG A 450 -24.58 14.96 20.03
C ARG A 450 -24.28 16.33 19.41
N LEU A 451 -23.26 17.05 19.88
CA LEU A 451 -22.77 18.30 19.30
C LEU A 451 -22.06 18.03 17.97
N TRP A 452 -21.28 16.95 17.88
CA TRP A 452 -20.73 16.43 16.62
C TRP A 452 -21.84 16.02 15.63
N GLN A 453 -22.91 15.36 16.09
CA GLN A 453 -24.09 15.05 15.27
C GLN A 453 -24.96 16.28 14.93
N SER A 454 -24.89 17.37 15.71
CA SER A 454 -25.64 18.62 15.45
C SER A 454 -24.87 19.56 14.52
N ILE A 455 -23.54 19.59 14.58
CA ILE A 455 -22.67 20.28 13.61
C ILE A 455 -22.78 19.61 12.23
N ARG A 456 -22.95 18.28 12.18
CA ARG A 456 -23.31 17.50 10.98
C ARG A 456 -24.59 18.01 10.29
N PHE A 457 -25.59 18.46 11.05
CA PHE A 457 -26.84 19.04 10.51
C PHE A 457 -26.68 20.48 10.04
N PHE A 458 -25.78 21.26 10.65
CA PHE A 458 -25.56 22.68 10.31
C PHE A 458 -24.70 22.86 9.05
N VAL A 459 -23.69 22.00 8.85
CA VAL A 459 -22.85 22.01 7.63
C VAL A 459 -23.62 21.51 6.39
N LYS A 460 -24.53 20.54 6.56
CA LYS A 460 -25.37 20.03 5.46
C LYS A 460 -26.46 21.02 5.01
N ARG A 461 -26.89 21.95 5.88
CA ARG A 461 -27.89 22.99 5.56
C ARG A 461 -27.31 24.20 4.84
N LYS A 462 -26.03 24.53 5.07
CA LYS A 462 -25.33 25.63 4.39
C LYS A 462 -24.96 25.32 2.93
N ASN A 463 -24.84 24.05 2.55
CA ASN A 463 -24.53 23.65 1.17
C ASN A 463 -25.78 23.46 0.28
N ASN A 464 -27.00 23.60 0.81
CA ASN A 464 -28.26 23.44 0.06
C ASN A 464 -29.10 24.72 -0.04
N THR A 465 -28.53 25.90 0.27
CA THR A 465 -29.19 27.19 0.07
C THR A 465 -28.24 28.15 -0.65
N SER A 466 -28.18 27.99 -1.97
CA SER A 466 -27.74 29.02 -2.92
C SER A 466 -28.49 28.80 -4.24
N CYS A 467 -29.73 29.26 -4.27
CA CYS A 467 -30.32 29.98 -5.40
C CYS A 467 -30.64 31.38 -4.88
#